data_AF-A0A947NF17-F1
#
_entry.id   AF-A0A947NF17-F1
#
_cell.length_a   1.000
_cell.length_b   1.000
_cell.length_c   1.000
_cell.angle_alpha   90.00
_cell.angle_beta   90.00
_cell.angle_gamma   90.00
#
_symmetry.space_group_name_H-M   'P 1'
#
loop_
_entity.id
_entity.type
_entity.pdbx_description
1 polymer ?
#
loop_
_entity_poly.entity_id
_entity_poly.type
_entity_poly.pdbx_seq_one_letter_code
_entity_poly.pdbx_strand_id
1 'polypeptide(L)'
;LTIEHMKFGLVEKFFTERMYPELADKAGVKRPDVVWHCRDGQVIAVEVELTSKWGRQLDEFVLRMHQSIHKYSAGYVVFTDSPAIHKRYASAMAEGAPVSSWIKDERGYWRIAGVQEIEAAFACRVQVRFIDDHGKDVVKKMPRNE
;
A
#
# COMPACT_ATOMS: atom_id res chain seq x y z
N LEU A 1 -8.29 -13.53 3.84
CA LEU A 1 -8.61 -12.09 3.70
C LEU A 1 -9.77 -11.73 2.74
N THR A 2 -9.61 -11.69 1.40
CA THR A 2 -10.68 -11.17 0.49
C THR A 2 -11.96 -11.98 0.53
N ILE A 3 -11.88 -13.31 0.47
CA ILE A 3 -13.05 -14.21 0.59
C ILE A 3 -13.79 -13.99 1.92
N GLU A 4 -13.05 -13.71 2.99
CA GLU A 4 -13.63 -13.49 4.31
C GLU A 4 -14.38 -12.16 4.36
N HIS A 5 -13.79 -11.07 3.85
CA HIS A 5 -14.46 -9.76 3.77
C HIS A 5 -15.71 -9.80 2.86
N MET A 6 -15.68 -10.63 1.81
CA MET A 6 -16.85 -10.92 0.98
C MET A 6 -17.93 -11.68 1.78
N LYS A 7 -17.55 -12.72 2.55
CA LYS A 7 -18.48 -13.49 3.38
C LYS A 7 -19.15 -12.65 4.46
N PHE A 8 -18.43 -11.69 5.04
CA PHE A 8 -18.99 -10.72 5.99
C PHE A 8 -19.78 -9.59 5.33
N GLY A 9 -19.88 -9.56 3.99
CA GLY A 9 -20.64 -8.56 3.24
C GLY A 9 -20.02 -7.15 3.26
N LEU A 10 -18.74 -7.04 3.60
CA LEU A 10 -17.98 -5.78 3.61
C LEU A 10 -17.53 -5.41 2.19
N VAL A 11 -17.08 -6.42 1.44
CA VAL A 11 -16.71 -6.30 0.03
C VAL A 11 -17.79 -6.94 -0.81
N GLU A 12 -18.32 -6.21 -1.79
CA GLU A 12 -19.30 -6.73 -2.75
C GLU A 12 -18.62 -7.35 -3.96
N LYS A 13 -17.50 -6.76 -4.36
CA LYS A 13 -16.77 -7.13 -5.55
C LYS A 13 -15.28 -6.88 -5.34
N PHE A 14 -14.46 -7.74 -5.93
CA PHE A 14 -13.03 -7.51 -6.01
C PHE A 14 -12.52 -7.74 -7.42
N PHE A 15 -11.36 -7.18 -7.69
CA PHE A 15 -10.66 -7.36 -8.94
C PHE A 15 -9.17 -7.52 -8.65
N THR A 16 -8.56 -8.53 -9.25
CA THR A 16 -7.11 -8.75 -9.11
C THR A 16 -6.33 -8.02 -10.19
N GLU A 17 -5.02 -8.01 -10.03
CA GLU A 17 -4.06 -7.58 -11.03
C GLU A 17 -4.20 -8.26 -12.42
N ARG A 18 -5.02 -9.30 -12.61
CA ARG A 18 -5.23 -9.89 -13.96
C ARG A 18 -6.56 -9.52 -14.59
N MET A 19 -7.47 -8.93 -13.81
CA MET A 19 -8.87 -8.71 -14.21
C MET A 19 -9.15 -7.33 -14.79
N TYR A 20 -8.16 -6.44 -14.84
CA TYR A 20 -8.28 -5.11 -15.43
C TYR A 20 -7.36 -4.96 -16.65
N PRO A 21 -7.84 -5.18 -17.88
CA PRO A 21 -7.06 -4.85 -19.08
C PRO A 21 -6.80 -3.34 -19.20
N GLU A 22 -7.70 -2.52 -18.65
CA GLU A 22 -7.65 -1.05 -18.67
C GLU A 22 -6.81 -0.42 -17.54
N LEU A 23 -6.35 -1.25 -16.59
CA LEU A 23 -5.20 -0.98 -15.72
C LEU A 23 -3.90 -1.55 -16.30
N ALA A 24 -3.82 -1.78 -17.62
CA ALA A 24 -2.57 -2.06 -18.31
C ALA A 24 -1.48 -1.07 -17.87
N ASP A 25 -0.22 -1.53 -17.85
CA ASP A 25 0.96 -0.81 -17.38
C ASP A 25 1.08 0.58 -18.01
N LYS A 26 0.38 1.56 -17.44
CA LYS A 26 0.58 2.97 -17.73
C LYS A 26 1.76 3.40 -16.87
N ALA A 27 2.81 3.87 -17.54
CA ALA A 27 4.01 4.36 -16.87
C ALA A 27 3.64 5.33 -15.73
N GLY A 28 4.09 5.03 -14.51
CA GLY A 28 3.87 5.87 -13.33
C GLY A 28 2.60 5.59 -12.52
N VAL A 29 1.79 4.58 -12.86
CA VAL A 29 0.61 4.22 -12.04
C VAL A 29 0.85 2.89 -11.35
N LYS A 30 0.80 2.86 -10.00
CA LYS A 30 0.75 1.58 -9.27
C LYS A 30 -0.54 0.86 -9.64
N ARG A 31 -0.40 -0.41 -9.99
CA ARG A 31 -1.50 -1.35 -10.01
C ARG A 31 -1.49 -2.11 -8.67
N PRO A 32 -2.59 -2.08 -7.90
CA PRO A 32 -2.66 -2.85 -6.68
C PRO A 32 -2.91 -4.32 -6.95
N ASP A 33 -2.48 -5.18 -6.03
CA ASP A 33 -2.67 -6.64 -6.12
C ASP A 33 -4.15 -6.98 -6.23
N VAL A 34 -4.97 -6.29 -5.43
CA VAL A 34 -6.43 -6.41 -5.44
C VAL A 34 -7.07 -5.03 -5.24
N VAL A 35 -8.18 -4.77 -5.94
CA VAL A 35 -9.08 -3.65 -5.64
C VAL A 35 -10.36 -4.21 -5.03
N TRP A 36 -10.74 -3.73 -3.85
CA TRP A 36 -12.03 -4.02 -3.23
C TRP A 36 -13.02 -2.91 -3.51
N HIS A 37 -14.22 -3.29 -3.94
CA HIS A 37 -15.40 -2.43 -4.03
C HIS A 37 -16.31 -2.83 -2.86
N CYS A 38 -16.45 -1.90 -1.92
CA CYS A 38 -17.17 -2.09 -0.68
C CYS A 38 -18.64 -1.69 -0.87
N ARG A 39 -19.49 -2.21 0.02
CA ARG A 39 -20.94 -2.03 -0.04
C ARG A 39 -21.42 -0.59 0.15
N ASP A 40 -20.63 0.21 0.85
CA ASP A 40 -20.86 1.64 1.04
C ASP A 40 -20.38 2.49 -0.16
N GLY A 41 -19.99 1.85 -1.27
CA GLY A 41 -19.44 2.50 -2.45
C GLY A 41 -17.98 2.89 -2.35
N GLN A 42 -17.30 2.54 -1.25
CA GLN A 42 -15.86 2.79 -1.12
C GLN A 42 -15.05 1.85 -2.00
N VAL A 43 -13.95 2.37 -2.54
CA VAL A 43 -12.97 1.61 -3.31
C VAL A 43 -11.64 1.63 -2.55
N ILE A 44 -11.15 0.45 -2.21
CA ILE A 44 -9.90 0.24 -1.47
C ILE A 44 -8.91 -0.48 -2.37
N ALA A 45 -7.69 0.06 -2.50
CA ALA A 45 -6.58 -0.65 -3.08
C ALA A 45 -5.86 -1.49 -2.02
N VAL A 46 -5.58 -2.75 -2.34
CA VAL A 46 -4.99 -3.71 -1.40
C VAL A 46 -3.66 -4.20 -1.95
N GLU A 47 -2.66 -4.17 -1.07
CA GLU A 47 -1.31 -4.69 -1.31
C GLU A 47 -1.01 -5.79 -0.29
N VAL A 48 -0.32 -6.84 -0.71
CA VAL A 48 0.15 -7.91 0.16
C VAL A 48 1.68 -7.97 0.10
N GLU A 49 2.33 -7.59 1.20
CA GLU A 49 3.77 -7.41 1.29
C GLU A 49 4.38 -8.47 2.22
N LEU A 50 4.85 -9.56 1.63
CA LEU A 50 5.49 -10.70 2.35
C LEU A 50 7.02 -10.63 2.32
N THR A 51 7.59 -9.61 1.68
CA THR A 51 9.05 -9.41 1.61
C THR A 51 9.37 -7.94 1.81
N SER A 52 10.42 -7.65 2.57
CA SER A 52 10.83 -6.26 2.84
C SER A 52 11.43 -5.59 1.61
N LYS A 53 10.87 -4.44 1.21
CA LYS A 53 11.52 -3.48 0.31
C LYS A 53 12.41 -2.51 1.08
N TRP A 54 13.51 -2.05 0.47
CA TRP A 54 14.48 -1.15 1.09
C TRP A 54 14.96 -0.07 0.12
N GLY A 55 15.41 1.06 0.67
CA GLY A 55 15.95 2.19 -0.09
C GLY A 55 15.04 2.57 -1.26
N ARG A 56 15.62 2.66 -2.46
CA ARG A 56 14.90 2.97 -3.70
C ARG A 56 13.63 2.16 -3.92
N GLN A 57 13.65 0.86 -3.66
CA GLN A 57 12.46 0.03 -3.91
C GLN A 57 11.29 0.38 -2.97
N LEU A 58 11.60 0.77 -1.73
CA LEU A 58 10.61 1.24 -0.78
C LEU A 58 10.09 2.63 -1.18
N ASP A 59 10.99 3.53 -1.55
CA ASP A 59 10.59 4.87 -2.00
C ASP A 59 9.70 4.80 -3.25
N GLU A 60 10.09 4.01 -4.26
CA GLU A 60 9.30 3.81 -5.47
C GLU A 60 7.94 3.19 -5.17
N PHE A 61 7.86 2.27 -4.20
CA PHE A 61 6.59 1.70 -3.75
C PHE A 61 5.66 2.77 -3.17
N VAL A 62 6.17 3.57 -2.22
CA VAL A 62 5.40 4.63 -1.57
C VAL A 62 4.99 5.72 -2.56
N LEU A 63 5.90 6.18 -3.43
CA LEU A 63 5.61 7.20 -4.44
C LEU A 63 4.52 6.76 -5.42
N ARG A 64 4.56 5.50 -5.89
CA ARG A 64 3.54 5.01 -6.83
C ARG A 64 2.17 4.84 -6.15
N MET A 65 2.13 4.51 -4.86
CA MET A 65 0.87 4.55 -4.08
C MET A 65 0.37 5.99 -3.97
N HIS A 66 1.25 6.92 -3.59
CA HIS A 66 0.92 8.34 -3.45
C HIS A 66 0.32 8.92 -4.74
N GLN A 67 0.94 8.63 -5.89
CA GLN A 67 0.48 9.10 -7.20
C GLN A 67 -0.89 8.53 -7.61
N SER A 68 -1.27 7.35 -7.10
CA SER A 68 -2.50 6.65 -7.50
C SER A 68 -3.64 6.73 -6.48
N ILE A 69 -3.40 7.29 -5.29
CA ILE A 69 -4.37 7.25 -4.18
C ILE A 69 -5.70 7.94 -4.48
N HIS A 70 -5.72 8.93 -5.37
CA HIS A 70 -6.95 9.60 -5.80
C HIS A 70 -7.93 8.68 -6.56
N LYS A 71 -7.46 7.52 -7.05
CA LYS A 71 -8.29 6.53 -7.75
C LYS A 71 -9.11 5.64 -6.82
N TYR A 72 -8.76 5.60 -5.54
CA TYR A 72 -9.32 4.69 -4.55
C TYR A 72 -9.95 5.52 -3.44
N SER A 73 -11.27 5.70 -3.43
CA SER A 73 -11.95 6.65 -2.54
C SER A 73 -11.58 6.46 -1.06
N ALA A 74 -11.40 5.21 -0.61
CA ALA A 74 -10.98 4.89 0.76
C ALA A 74 -9.46 4.71 0.94
N GLY A 75 -8.68 4.78 -0.15
CA GLY A 75 -7.22 4.73 -0.11
C GLY A 75 -6.64 3.31 -0.20
N TYR A 76 -5.58 3.05 0.56
CA TYR A 76 -4.80 1.81 0.51
C TYR A 76 -4.81 1.05 1.84
N VAL A 77 -4.82 -0.28 1.74
CA VAL A 77 -4.49 -1.17 2.85
C VAL A 77 -3.35 -2.09 2.42
N VAL A 78 -2.26 -2.10 3.19
CA VAL A 78 -1.11 -2.98 2.99
C VAL A 78 -1.12 -4.05 4.07
N PHE A 79 -1.24 -5.32 3.67
CA PHE A 79 -1.20 -6.46 4.58
C PHE A 79 0.18 -7.09 4.60
N THR A 80 0.62 -7.51 5.78
CA THR A 80 1.88 -8.25 5.96
C THR A 80 1.78 -9.20 7.15
N ASP A 81 2.51 -10.31 7.08
CA ASP A 81 2.68 -11.30 8.14
C ASP A 81 3.90 -11.03 9.03
N SER A 82 4.67 -9.99 8.72
CA SER A 82 5.92 -9.69 9.41
C SER A 82 5.83 -8.39 10.22
N PRO A 83 6.08 -8.42 11.55
CA PRO A 83 6.11 -7.20 12.37
C PRO A 83 7.19 -6.21 11.91
N ALA A 84 8.30 -6.71 11.35
CA ALA A 84 9.37 -5.89 10.83
C ALA A 84 8.96 -5.16 9.54
N ILE A 85 8.24 -5.84 8.63
CA ILE A 85 7.68 -5.22 7.43
C ILE A 85 6.61 -4.20 7.84
N HIS A 86 5.72 -4.56 8.76
CA HIS A 86 4.69 -3.65 9.26
C HIS A 86 5.31 -2.34 9.77
N LYS A 87 6.26 -2.42 10.70
CA LYS A 87 6.91 -1.23 11.28
C LYS A 87 7.56 -0.38 10.19
N ARG A 88 8.26 -1.00 9.25
CA ARG A 88 8.93 -0.31 8.15
C ARG A 88 7.96 0.46 7.28
N TYR A 89 6.93 -0.21 6.77
CA TYR A 89 5.99 0.38 5.83
C TYR A 89 5.14 1.45 6.53
N ALA A 90 4.73 1.21 7.78
CA ALA A 90 4.04 2.21 8.59
C ALA A 90 4.90 3.45 8.81
N SER A 91 6.20 3.30 9.11
CA SER A 91 7.11 4.45 9.24
C SER A 91 7.36 5.17 7.92
N ALA A 92 7.48 4.45 6.80
CA ALA A 92 7.73 5.04 5.48
C ALA A 92 6.51 5.80 4.91
N MET A 93 5.30 5.49 5.39
CA MET A 93 4.05 6.13 4.95
C MET A 93 3.45 7.07 6.01
N ALA A 94 4.16 7.29 7.12
CA ALA A 94 3.75 8.24 8.15
C ALA A 94 3.88 9.69 7.62
N GLU A 95 3.01 10.57 8.10
CA GLU A 95 3.10 12.01 7.83
C GLU A 95 4.50 12.55 8.18
N GLY A 96 5.07 13.39 7.31
CA GLY A 96 6.40 13.95 7.47
C GLY A 96 7.56 12.98 7.17
N ALA A 97 7.27 11.70 6.88
CA ALA A 97 8.32 10.76 6.49
C ALA A 97 8.96 11.19 5.16
N PRO A 98 10.30 11.17 5.04
CA PRO A 98 10.97 11.51 3.80
C PRO A 98 10.82 10.36 2.79
N VAL A 99 10.49 10.71 1.55
CA VAL A 99 10.47 9.78 0.42
C VAL A 99 11.27 10.34 -0.75
N SER A 100 12.23 9.56 -1.23
CA SER A 100 13.16 9.99 -2.27
C SER A 100 12.66 9.64 -3.67
N SER A 101 12.71 10.58 -4.61
CA SER A 101 12.60 10.27 -6.04
C SER A 101 13.97 9.90 -6.59
N TRP A 102 14.01 9.00 -7.57
CA TRP A 102 15.26 8.44 -8.10
C TRP A 102 15.34 8.62 -9.61
N ILE A 103 16.54 8.96 -10.09
CA ILE A 103 16.84 9.10 -11.51
C ILE A 103 18.11 8.30 -11.84
N LYS A 104 18.20 7.76 -13.06
CA LYS A 104 19.46 7.20 -13.56
C LYS A 104 20.35 8.33 -14.08
N ASP A 105 21.61 8.34 -13.66
CA ASP A 105 22.62 9.21 -14.25
C ASP A 105 23.06 8.71 -15.64
N GLU A 106 23.91 9.47 -16.32
CA GLU A 106 24.44 9.15 -17.66
C GLU A 106 25.20 7.81 -17.70
N ARG A 107 25.65 7.31 -16.54
CA ARG A 107 26.35 6.03 -16.38
C ARG A 107 25.42 4.90 -15.98
N GLY A 108 24.11 5.16 -15.88
CA GLY A 108 23.09 4.18 -15.54
C GLY A 108 22.95 3.89 -14.05
N TYR A 109 23.67 4.62 -13.17
CA TYR A 109 23.53 4.47 -11.72
C TYR A 109 22.35 5.28 -11.20
N TRP A 110 21.65 4.72 -10.22
CA TRP A 110 20.56 5.41 -9.55
C TRP A 110 21.08 6.45 -8.57
N ARG A 111 20.56 7.67 -8.67
CA ARG A 111 20.82 8.80 -7.77
C ARG A 111 19.50 9.35 -7.26
N ILE A 112 19.52 9.91 -6.05
CA ILE A 112 18.38 10.66 -5.51
C ILE A 112 18.23 11.93 -6.35
N ALA A 113 17.07 12.10 -6.96
CA ALA A 113 16.70 13.26 -7.76
C ALA A 113 16.06 14.36 -6.92
N GLY A 114 15.37 13.96 -5.85
CA GLY A 114 14.73 14.87 -4.91
C GLY A 114 14.19 14.11 -3.71
N VAL A 115 13.83 14.84 -2.67
CA VAL A 115 13.19 14.31 -1.47
C VAL A 115 11.95 15.15 -1.22
N GLN A 116 10.83 14.48 -0.96
CA GLN A 116 9.61 15.12 -0.49
C GLN A 116 9.16 14.45 0.81
N GLU A 117 8.32 15.13 1.56
CA GLU A 117 7.69 14.57 2.75
C GLU A 117 6.32 13.99 2.41
N ILE A 118 5.91 12.96 3.14
CA ILE A 118 4.57 12.41 3.04
C ILE A 118 3.57 13.39 3.64
N GLU A 119 2.61 13.80 2.82
CA GLU A 119 1.52 14.69 3.23
C GLU A 119 0.51 13.96 4.13
N ALA A 120 -0.07 14.70 5.09
CA ALA A 120 -1.10 14.20 6.00
C ALA A 120 -2.30 13.56 5.26
N ALA A 121 -2.68 14.14 4.12
CA ALA A 121 -3.80 13.66 3.30
C ALA A 121 -3.56 12.28 2.68
N PHE A 122 -2.30 11.92 2.40
CA PHE A 122 -1.94 10.56 2.00
C PHE A 122 -1.88 9.65 3.22
N ALA A 123 -1.17 10.08 4.28
CA ALA A 123 -0.96 9.27 5.48
C ALA A 123 -2.28 8.81 6.13
N CYS A 124 -3.31 9.68 6.16
CA CYS A 124 -4.61 9.34 6.75
C CYS A 124 -5.44 8.33 5.92
N ARG A 125 -5.03 8.06 4.67
CA ARG A 125 -5.71 7.15 3.74
C ARG A 125 -4.92 5.87 3.46
N VAL A 126 -3.85 5.62 4.22
CA VAL A 126 -3.09 4.37 4.12
C VAL A 126 -3.06 3.66 5.46
N GLN A 127 -3.35 2.37 5.45
CA GLN A 127 -3.26 1.52 6.63
C GLN A 127 -2.31 0.36 6.36
N VAL A 128 -1.41 0.09 7.29
CA VAL A 128 -0.61 -1.15 7.29
C VAL A 128 -1.20 -2.06 8.35
N ARG A 129 -1.53 -3.29 7.96
CA ARG A 129 -2.23 -4.26 8.81
C ARG A 129 -1.49 -5.59 8.88
N PHE A 130 -1.64 -6.25 10.01
CA PHE A 130 -1.02 -7.54 10.26
C PHE A 130 -1.98 -8.67 9.88
N ILE A 131 -1.48 -9.67 9.17
CA ILE A 131 -2.20 -10.93 8.96
C ILE A 131 -1.50 -12.07 9.69
N ASP A 132 -2.27 -13.01 10.25
CA ASP A 132 -1.72 -14.24 10.81
C ASP A 132 -1.31 -15.23 9.70
N ASP A 133 -0.74 -16.38 10.12
CA ASP A 133 -0.31 -17.46 9.24
C ASP A 133 -1.46 -18.10 8.44
N HIS A 134 -2.72 -17.74 8.75
CA HIS A 134 -3.93 -18.14 8.03
C HIS A 134 -4.48 -17.03 7.12
N GLY A 135 -3.79 -15.89 7.03
CA GLY A 135 -4.19 -14.75 6.21
C GLY A 135 -5.42 -14.01 6.74
N LYS A 136 -5.67 -14.07 8.05
CA LYS A 136 -6.71 -13.29 8.73
C LYS A 136 -6.15 -11.97 9.24
N ASP A 137 -6.89 -10.88 9.02
CA ASP A 137 -6.55 -9.57 9.57
C ASP A 137 -6.63 -9.63 11.10
N VAL A 138 -5.48 -9.47 11.75
CA VAL A 138 -5.40 -9.43 13.19
C VAL A 138 -5.46 -7.98 13.59
N VAL A 139 -6.65 -7.50 13.96
CA VAL A 139 -6.81 -6.25 14.70
C VAL A 139 -6.20 -6.47 16.08
N LYS A 140 -4.86 -6.39 16.19
CA LYS A 140 -4.21 -6.40 17.50
C LYS A 140 -4.73 -5.17 18.24
N LYS A 141 -5.50 -5.37 19.32
CA LYS A 141 -5.57 -4.38 20.40
C LYS A 141 -4.12 -4.06 20.72
N MET A 142 -3.67 -2.82 20.50
CA MET A 142 -2.37 -2.37 20.95
C MET A 142 -2.20 -2.84 22.40
N PRO A 143 -1.14 -3.59 22.75
CA PRO A 143 -0.88 -3.87 24.15
C PRO A 143 -0.78 -2.52 24.85
N ARG A 144 -1.56 -2.33 25.92
CA ARG A 144 -1.29 -1.24 26.86
C ARG A 144 0.12 -1.52 27.38
N ASN A 145 1.02 -0.58 27.19
CA ASN A 145 2.29 -0.62 27.88
C ASN A 145 1.97 -0.65 29.38
N GLU A 146 2.28 -1.78 30.03
CA GLU A 146 2.47 -1.85 31.48
C GLU A 146 3.81 -1.21 31.85
#